data_AF-A0A954PFH3-F1
#
_entry.id   AF-A0A954PFH3-F1
#
_cell.length_a   1.000
_cell.length_b   1.000
_cell.length_c   1.000
_cell.angle_alpha   90.00
_cell.angle_beta   90.00
_cell.angle_gamma   90.00
#
_symmetry.space_group_name_H-M   'P 1'
#
loop_
_entity.id
_entity.type
_entity.pdbx_description
1 polymer ?
#
loop_
_entity_poly.entity_id
_entity_poly.type
_entity_poly.pdbx_seq_one_letter_code
_entity_poly.pdbx_strand_id
1 'polypeptide(L)'
;MKVCSPRGFLKVLTLLAAMLPCIQANAKDAVLDGTWKWQSEIGDSTIHSVLQLETEGKTLTGNYRNDNINVPINKAEFDGKSVSFEIRFEYNGNEMTGKFKGSYEDTKIAGEIEILNGSQTAIEFPWNASRSTEAKDVVGDWDFHYTAPDGVTYEPRLTVALADGKLTGKISTGQDSLDVRDLKLEDHTLSFRYNIPYQGQDLSLFYQCQPRGNKLNGLLEYSFGGQSGDFDIEATRQVMDKNLVAFVGQWACEATDPDGVEHRPVLTVEKNGKGLKAVIDNGGLKTTVDEIKYADGHYIFSCVFSHDGLDVSLNWKCKTDGDGLSGEIDYDANGDRGTLSVVGKRKN
;
A
#
# COMPACT_ATOMS: atom_id res chain seq x y z
N MET A 1 -68.34 57.39 -18.08
CA MET A 1 -68.12 56.37 -19.13
C MET A 1 -66.75 56.58 -19.74
N LYS A 2 -65.93 55.50 -19.87
CA LYS A 2 -64.77 55.36 -20.78
C LYS A 2 -63.58 56.33 -20.52
N VAL A 3 -62.28 56.01 -20.52
CA VAL A 3 -61.34 54.87 -20.56
C VAL A 3 -60.03 55.51 -20.00
N CYS A 4 -59.14 54.87 -19.24
CA CYS A 4 -57.92 54.22 -19.76
C CYS A 4 -56.99 53.84 -18.58
N SER A 5 -56.35 52.68 -18.74
CA SER A 5 -55.33 52.07 -17.88
C SER A 5 -53.91 52.49 -18.35
N PRO A 6 -52.81 51.78 -18.02
CA PRO A 6 -51.85 52.03 -16.95
C PRO A 6 -50.44 52.37 -17.50
N ARG A 7 -49.42 52.60 -16.65
CA ARG A 7 -48.03 52.09 -16.76
C ARG A 7 -47.03 52.95 -15.96
N GLY A 8 -46.35 52.30 -15.03
CA GLY A 8 -45.08 52.73 -14.46
C GLY A 8 -44.25 51.50 -14.13
N PHE A 9 -43.56 50.96 -15.13
CA PHE A 9 -42.62 49.84 -15.01
C PHE A 9 -41.36 50.32 -14.27
N LEU A 10 -41.06 49.75 -13.10
CA LEU A 10 -39.72 49.81 -12.52
C LEU A 10 -39.02 48.48 -12.84
N LYS A 11 -38.07 48.51 -13.77
CA LYS A 11 -37.17 47.38 -14.05
C LYS A 11 -36.14 47.28 -12.94
N VAL A 12 -36.28 46.27 -12.07
CA VAL A 12 -35.21 45.85 -11.17
C VAL A 12 -34.33 44.87 -11.95
N LEU A 13 -33.10 45.30 -12.28
CA LEU A 13 -32.07 44.47 -12.88
C LEU A 13 -31.33 43.75 -11.75
N THR A 14 -31.75 42.53 -11.42
CA THR A 14 -31.06 41.68 -10.44
C THR A 14 -29.87 41.03 -11.13
N LEU A 15 -28.67 41.57 -10.89
CA LEU A 15 -27.41 40.97 -11.30
C LEU A 15 -27.11 39.79 -10.35
N LEU A 16 -27.48 38.57 -10.76
CA LEU A 16 -27.10 37.35 -10.05
C LEU A 16 -25.65 37.01 -10.44
N ALA A 17 -24.70 37.47 -9.64
CA ALA A 17 -23.31 37.00 -9.74
C ALA A 17 -23.28 35.52 -9.32
N ALA A 18 -23.15 34.62 -10.28
CA ALA A 18 -22.82 33.23 -10.01
C ALA A 18 -21.43 33.20 -9.38
N MET A 19 -21.37 33.10 -8.05
CA MET A 19 -20.15 32.67 -7.37
C MET A 19 -19.91 31.22 -7.75
N LEU A 20 -18.99 30.99 -8.69
CA LEU A 20 -18.34 29.69 -8.78
C LEU A 20 -17.69 29.42 -7.41
N PRO A 21 -17.92 28.26 -6.78
CA PRO A 21 -17.09 27.86 -5.66
C PRO A 21 -15.63 27.82 -6.16
N CYS A 22 -14.83 28.76 -5.67
CA CYS A 22 -13.39 28.67 -5.74
C CYS A 22 -13.04 27.46 -4.89
N ILE A 23 -12.75 26.33 -5.53
CA ILE A 23 -12.10 25.19 -4.88
C ILE A 23 -10.77 25.75 -4.39
N GLN A 24 -10.73 26.13 -3.11
CA GLN A 24 -9.48 26.47 -2.45
C GLN A 24 -8.70 25.17 -2.40
N ALA A 25 -7.77 25.00 -3.34
CA ALA A 25 -6.74 23.99 -3.22
C ALA A 25 -5.98 24.30 -1.93
N ASN A 26 -6.37 23.64 -0.84
CA ASN A 26 -5.50 23.49 0.32
C ASN A 26 -4.13 23.08 -0.23
N ALA A 27 -3.06 23.72 0.24
CA ALA A 27 -1.71 23.37 -0.13
C ALA A 27 -1.48 21.91 0.29
N LYS A 28 -1.78 20.99 -0.63
CA LYS A 28 -1.62 19.55 -0.46
C LYS A 28 -0.14 19.35 -0.17
N ASP A 29 0.18 18.73 0.96
CA ASP A 29 1.56 18.32 1.24
C ASP A 29 2.09 17.58 0.01
N ALA A 30 3.26 17.97 -0.48
CA ALA A 30 3.83 17.39 -1.67
C ALA A 30 4.13 15.91 -1.42
N VAL A 31 3.46 15.00 -2.14
CA VAL A 31 3.65 13.54 -2.00
C VAL A 31 4.32 12.96 -3.25
N LEU A 32 5.60 12.62 -3.12
CA LEU A 32 6.40 12.06 -4.20
C LEU A 32 6.12 10.56 -4.43
N ASP A 33 5.56 9.86 -3.44
CA ASP A 33 5.29 8.43 -3.46
C ASP A 33 4.49 7.98 -4.71
N GLY A 34 4.82 6.80 -5.20
CA GLY A 34 4.19 6.16 -6.35
C GLY A 34 5.15 5.86 -7.49
N THR A 35 4.58 5.56 -8.66
CA THR A 35 5.32 5.16 -9.85
C THR A 35 5.48 6.35 -10.80
N TRP A 36 6.69 6.49 -11.33
CA TRP A 36 7.11 7.52 -12.27
C TRP A 36 7.70 6.87 -13.50
N LYS A 37 7.39 7.39 -14.69
CA LYS A 37 7.87 6.86 -15.96
C LYS A 37 8.35 7.96 -16.88
N TRP A 38 9.40 7.65 -17.63
CA TRP A 38 9.88 8.50 -18.72
C TRP A 38 10.55 7.66 -19.78
N GLN A 39 10.82 8.33 -20.89
CA GLN A 39 11.61 7.83 -22.00
C GLN A 39 12.80 8.75 -22.20
N SER A 40 13.98 8.18 -22.44
CA SER A 40 15.20 8.91 -22.77
C SER A 40 15.73 8.42 -24.11
N GLU A 41 16.08 9.35 -24.99
CA GLU A 41 16.77 9.05 -26.25
C GLU A 41 18.27 9.28 -26.04
N ILE A 42 19.07 8.23 -26.16
CA ILE A 42 20.53 8.28 -26.01
C ILE A 42 21.15 7.67 -27.27
N GLY A 43 21.69 8.53 -28.14
CA GLY A 43 22.12 8.10 -29.47
C GLY A 43 20.93 7.54 -30.27
N ASP A 44 21.07 6.32 -30.78
CA ASP A 44 20.01 5.61 -31.53
C ASP A 44 19.14 4.70 -30.64
N SER A 45 19.31 4.77 -29.31
CA SER A 45 18.58 3.92 -28.36
C SER A 45 17.55 4.70 -27.56
N THR A 46 16.37 4.11 -27.45
CA THR A 46 15.28 4.56 -26.59
C THR A 46 15.29 3.74 -25.30
N ILE A 47 15.35 4.41 -24.14
CA ILE A 47 15.32 3.75 -22.82
C ILE A 47 14.00 4.07 -22.12
N HIS A 48 13.24 3.02 -21.79
CA HIS A 48 12.04 3.13 -20.97
C HIS A 48 12.40 2.96 -19.50
N SER A 49 12.18 4.00 -18.71
CA SER A 49 12.53 4.01 -17.30
C SER A 49 11.28 4.03 -16.42
N VAL A 50 11.36 3.32 -15.30
CA VAL A 50 10.37 3.26 -14.25
C VAL A 50 11.07 3.52 -12.92
N LEU A 51 10.55 4.46 -12.14
CA LEU A 51 10.99 4.74 -10.77
C LEU A 51 9.79 4.55 -9.84
N GLN A 52 9.93 3.68 -8.85
CA GLN A 52 8.95 3.49 -7.79
C GLN A 52 9.49 4.11 -6.51
N LEU A 53 8.71 4.99 -5.88
CA LEU A 53 9.10 5.74 -4.69
C LEU A 53 8.11 5.50 -3.55
N GLU A 54 8.65 5.40 -2.34
CA GLU A 54 7.88 5.26 -1.11
C GLU A 54 8.55 6.01 0.04
N THR A 55 7.77 6.75 0.83
CA THR A 55 8.25 7.48 2.00
C THR A 55 7.99 6.66 3.27
N GLU A 56 9.05 6.16 3.90
CA GLU A 56 9.01 5.53 5.21
C GLU A 56 9.49 6.54 6.28
N GLY A 57 8.55 7.13 7.01
CA GLY A 57 8.85 8.16 8.01
C GLY A 57 9.43 9.42 7.37
N LYS A 58 10.74 9.65 7.50
CA LYS A 58 11.47 10.78 6.88
C LYS A 58 12.37 10.35 5.72
N THR A 59 12.40 9.07 5.39
CA THR A 59 13.31 8.52 4.40
C THR A 59 12.54 8.20 3.13
N LEU A 60 13.02 8.76 2.02
CA LEU A 60 12.56 8.37 0.69
C LEU A 60 13.32 7.13 0.24
N THR A 61 12.59 6.09 -0.12
CA THR A 61 13.14 4.84 -0.65
C THR A 61 12.54 4.57 -2.02
N GLY A 62 13.10 3.61 -2.74
CA GLY A 62 12.58 3.28 -4.04
C GLY A 62 13.46 2.33 -4.85
N ASN A 63 12.94 1.98 -6.01
CA ASN A 63 13.60 1.12 -6.96
C ASN A 63 13.52 1.72 -8.36
N TYR A 64 14.66 1.80 -9.02
CA TYR A 64 14.79 2.21 -10.41
C TYR A 64 14.89 0.97 -11.29
N ARG A 65 14.16 1.00 -12.41
CA ARG A 65 14.21 -0.06 -13.41
C ARG A 65 14.17 0.51 -14.83
N ASN A 66 14.96 -0.09 -15.71
CA ASN A 66 14.76 -0.04 -17.16
C ASN A 66 14.89 -1.46 -17.73
N ASP A 67 15.04 -1.59 -19.05
CA ASP A 67 15.08 -2.91 -19.71
C ASP A 67 16.23 -3.82 -19.25
N ASN A 68 17.33 -3.25 -18.74
CA ASN A 68 18.54 -4.01 -18.36
C ASN A 68 18.94 -3.84 -16.88
N ILE A 69 18.38 -2.84 -16.19
CA ILE A 69 18.77 -2.45 -14.84
C ILE A 69 17.55 -2.58 -13.94
N ASN A 70 17.73 -3.17 -12.75
CA ASN A 70 16.74 -3.21 -11.68
C ASN A 70 17.45 -3.10 -10.34
N VAL A 71 17.51 -1.88 -9.78
CA VAL A 71 18.35 -1.58 -8.62
C VAL A 71 17.65 -0.62 -7.65
N PRO A 72 17.91 -0.73 -6.34
CA PRO A 72 17.41 0.24 -5.37
C PRO A 72 18.05 1.61 -5.59
N ILE A 73 17.32 2.66 -5.24
CA ILE A 73 17.88 4.01 -5.18
C ILE A 73 18.66 4.22 -3.87
N ASN A 74 19.58 5.17 -3.89
CA ASN A 74 20.45 5.52 -2.78
C ASN A 74 20.47 7.04 -2.60
N LYS A 75 20.81 7.50 -1.39
CA LYS A 75 20.95 8.94 -1.07
C LYS A 75 19.77 9.78 -1.58
N ALA A 76 18.56 9.28 -1.40
CA ALA A 76 17.38 9.96 -1.88
C ALA A 76 17.02 11.12 -0.95
N GLU A 77 16.79 12.29 -1.54
CA GLU A 77 16.40 13.52 -0.84
C GLU A 77 15.19 14.12 -1.54
N PHE A 78 14.22 14.61 -0.75
CA PHE A 78 13.06 15.34 -1.25
C PHE A 78 12.67 16.44 -0.27
N ASP A 79 12.57 17.68 -0.77
CA ASP A 79 12.24 18.86 0.04
C ASP A 79 10.82 19.40 -0.21
N GLY A 80 10.00 18.65 -0.97
CA GLY A 80 8.67 19.05 -1.40
C GLY A 80 8.62 19.72 -2.78
N LYS A 81 9.77 20.16 -3.32
CA LYS A 81 9.88 20.86 -4.62
C LYS A 81 10.96 20.28 -5.51
N SER A 82 11.99 19.67 -4.94
CA SER A 82 13.09 19.06 -5.66
C SER A 82 13.38 17.67 -5.11
N VAL A 83 13.75 16.77 -6.00
CA VAL A 83 14.18 15.41 -5.69
C VAL A 83 15.58 15.17 -6.20
N SER A 84 16.39 14.47 -5.42
CA SER A 84 17.64 13.87 -5.91
C SER A 84 17.83 12.46 -5.37
N PHE A 85 18.51 11.61 -6.13
CA PHE A 85 18.92 10.28 -5.70
C PHE A 85 20.05 9.74 -6.59
N GLU A 86 20.66 8.65 -6.15
CA GLU A 86 21.68 7.91 -6.91
C GLU A 86 21.21 6.48 -7.17
N ILE A 87 21.62 5.91 -8.31
CA ILE A 87 21.56 4.47 -8.57
C ILE A 87 22.98 3.97 -8.83
N ARG A 88 23.22 2.70 -8.52
CA ARG A 88 24.46 2.00 -8.88
C ARG A 88 24.11 0.80 -9.75
N PHE A 89 24.79 0.64 -10.86
CA PHE A 89 24.51 -0.42 -11.83
C PHE A 89 25.78 -0.83 -12.55
N GLU A 90 25.82 -2.05 -13.06
CA GLU A 90 26.94 -2.54 -13.86
C GLU A 90 26.69 -2.30 -15.35
N TYR A 91 27.71 -1.84 -16.08
CA TYR A 91 27.67 -1.71 -17.53
C TYR A 91 29.03 -2.11 -18.13
N ASN A 92 29.03 -3.10 -19.02
CA ASN A 92 30.23 -3.67 -19.63
C ASN A 92 31.32 -4.05 -18.60
N GLY A 93 30.94 -4.66 -17.49
CA GLY A 93 31.86 -5.10 -16.44
C GLY A 93 32.38 -3.99 -15.50
N ASN A 94 31.87 -2.75 -15.64
CA ASN A 94 32.23 -1.63 -14.77
C ASN A 94 31.04 -1.19 -13.93
N GLU A 95 31.29 -0.85 -12.66
CA GLU A 95 30.29 -0.22 -11.80
C GLU A 95 30.15 1.27 -12.16
N MET A 96 28.93 1.65 -12.51
CA MET A 96 28.53 3.00 -12.89
C MET A 96 27.63 3.60 -11.81
N THR A 97 27.66 4.92 -11.65
CA THR A 97 26.73 5.65 -10.77
C THR A 97 25.88 6.60 -11.60
N GLY A 98 24.56 6.50 -11.51
CA GLY A 98 23.64 7.48 -12.08
C GLY A 98 23.14 8.41 -10.99
N LYS A 99 23.37 9.72 -11.13
CA LYS A 99 22.85 10.76 -10.24
C LYS A 99 21.67 11.45 -10.90
N PHE A 100 20.55 11.51 -10.18
CA PHE A 100 19.31 12.12 -10.63
C PHE A 100 19.06 13.38 -9.83
N LYS A 101 18.71 14.47 -10.53
CA LYS A 101 18.19 15.69 -9.91
C LYS A 101 16.99 16.18 -10.70
N GLY A 102 15.94 16.61 -10.03
CA GLY A 102 14.77 17.14 -10.71
C GLY A 102 13.89 18.02 -9.84
N SER A 103 13.17 18.93 -10.50
CA SER A 103 12.08 19.71 -9.94
C SER A 103 10.79 18.91 -10.00
N TYR A 104 10.04 18.90 -8.91
CA TYR A 104 8.76 18.19 -8.74
C TYR A 104 7.58 19.15 -8.86
N GLU A 105 6.60 18.77 -9.67
CA GLU A 105 5.34 19.48 -9.89
C GLU A 105 4.16 18.48 -9.94
N ASP A 106 3.79 17.92 -8.79
CA ASP A 106 2.68 16.95 -8.54
C ASP A 106 2.68 15.68 -9.42
N THR A 107 2.45 15.84 -10.71
CA THR A 107 2.40 14.78 -11.72
C THR A 107 3.63 14.72 -12.60
N LYS A 108 4.56 15.67 -12.47
CA LYS A 108 5.78 15.74 -13.28
C LYS A 108 7.04 15.88 -12.43
N ILE A 109 8.13 15.29 -12.94
CA ILE A 109 9.49 15.57 -12.49
C ILE A 109 10.30 15.90 -13.74
N ALA A 110 11.01 17.03 -13.73
CA ALA A 110 11.89 17.41 -14.81
C ALA A 110 13.27 17.79 -14.27
N GLY A 111 14.33 17.34 -14.93
CA GLY A 111 15.68 17.72 -14.55
C GLY A 111 16.74 17.01 -15.36
N GLU A 112 17.82 16.60 -14.69
CA GLU A 112 19.02 16.07 -15.31
C GLU A 112 19.48 14.77 -14.65
N ILE A 113 19.99 13.88 -15.50
CA ILE A 113 20.67 12.64 -15.11
C ILE A 113 22.14 12.79 -15.49
N GLU A 114 23.02 12.56 -14.52
CA GLU A 114 24.47 12.49 -14.71
C GLU A 114 24.93 11.04 -14.48
N ILE A 115 25.51 10.40 -15.50
CA ILE A 115 26.08 9.06 -15.38
C ILE A 115 27.60 9.17 -15.23
N LEU A 116 28.13 8.56 -14.18
CA LEU A 116 29.54 8.57 -13.82
C LEU A 116 30.18 7.19 -14.02
N ASN A 117 31.40 7.20 -14.58
CA ASN A 117 32.33 6.08 -14.50
C ASN A 117 33.42 6.45 -13.48
N GLY A 118 33.34 5.88 -12.28
CA GLY A 118 34.15 6.34 -11.14
C GLY A 118 33.81 7.80 -10.77
N SER A 119 34.78 8.70 -10.89
CA SER A 119 34.60 10.13 -10.58
C SER A 119 34.42 11.01 -11.83
N GLN A 120 34.41 10.43 -13.04
CA GLN A 120 34.29 11.18 -14.28
C GLN A 120 32.88 11.06 -14.85
N THR A 121 32.34 12.19 -15.28
CA THR A 121 31.07 12.25 -16.01
C THR A 121 31.23 11.59 -17.38
N ALA A 122 30.49 10.51 -17.59
CA ALA A 122 30.45 9.79 -18.84
C ALA A 122 29.41 10.38 -19.80
N ILE A 123 28.22 10.71 -19.27
CA ILE A 123 27.15 11.36 -20.04
C ILE A 123 26.19 12.11 -19.10
N GLU A 124 25.66 13.22 -19.60
CA GLU A 124 24.56 13.98 -18.99
C GLU A 124 23.41 14.09 -19.98
N PHE A 125 22.18 13.94 -19.49
CA PHE A 125 20.98 14.08 -20.32
C PHE A 125 19.74 14.43 -19.48
N PRO A 126 18.74 15.11 -20.06
CA PRO A 126 17.54 15.46 -19.32
C PRO A 126 16.66 14.23 -19.07
N TRP A 127 15.87 14.29 -18.01
CA TRP A 127 14.76 13.38 -17.76
C TRP A 127 13.48 14.14 -17.47
N ASN A 128 12.38 13.63 -18.02
CA ASN A 128 11.06 14.22 -17.92
C ASN A 128 10.07 13.12 -17.53
N ALA A 129 10.00 12.85 -16.22
CA ALA A 129 9.13 11.83 -15.68
C ALA A 129 7.71 12.33 -15.48
N SER A 130 6.76 11.49 -15.87
CA SER A 130 5.35 11.65 -15.57
C SER A 130 4.93 10.58 -14.59
N ARG A 131 4.06 10.96 -13.65
CA ARG A 131 3.41 10.00 -12.75
C ARG A 131 2.65 8.97 -13.59
N SER A 132 2.73 7.71 -13.21
CA SER A 132 2.05 6.60 -13.86
C SER A 132 1.30 5.83 -12.78
N THR A 133 -0.03 5.81 -12.86
CA THR A 133 -0.86 5.00 -11.95
C THR A 133 -1.56 3.96 -12.79
N GLU A 134 -1.20 2.71 -12.61
CA GLU A 134 -1.82 1.58 -13.29
C GLU A 134 -2.82 0.86 -12.39
N ALA A 135 -3.68 0.03 -12.97
CA ALA A 135 -4.67 -0.74 -12.23
C ALA A 135 -4.04 -1.59 -11.11
N LYS A 136 -2.88 -2.21 -11.37
CA LYS A 136 -2.14 -2.97 -10.34
C LYS A 136 -1.68 -2.11 -9.15
N ASP A 137 -1.45 -0.82 -9.38
CA ASP A 137 -0.94 0.08 -8.35
C ASP A 137 -2.04 0.44 -7.33
N VAL A 138 -3.32 0.19 -7.64
CA VAL A 138 -4.44 0.46 -6.71
C VAL A 138 -5.01 -0.81 -6.06
N VAL A 139 -4.51 -1.99 -6.43
CA VAL A 139 -4.92 -3.28 -5.85
C VAL A 139 -4.45 -3.41 -4.40
N GLY A 140 -5.36 -3.79 -3.50
CA GLY A 140 -5.06 -4.00 -2.09
C GLY A 140 -6.20 -3.55 -1.19
N ASP A 141 -5.98 -3.67 0.11
CA ASP A 141 -6.90 -3.22 1.15
C ASP A 141 -6.54 -1.81 1.58
N TRP A 142 -7.53 -0.92 1.67
CA TRP A 142 -7.38 0.49 1.99
C TRP A 142 -8.26 0.83 3.17
N ASP A 143 -7.63 1.22 4.29
CA ASP A 143 -8.34 1.68 5.48
C ASP A 143 -8.54 3.19 5.36
N PHE A 144 -9.80 3.61 5.28
CA PHE A 144 -10.18 5.03 5.35
C PHE A 144 -10.33 5.44 6.82
N HIS A 145 -10.07 6.71 7.11
CA HIS A 145 -10.38 7.31 8.40
C HIS A 145 -10.80 8.77 8.16
N TYR A 146 -12.07 9.09 8.40
CA TYR A 146 -12.59 10.44 8.22
C TYR A 146 -13.71 10.76 9.21
N THR A 147 -13.85 12.03 9.55
CA THR A 147 -14.96 12.55 10.35
C THR A 147 -15.93 13.28 9.43
N ALA A 148 -17.17 12.81 9.37
CA ALA A 148 -18.20 13.44 8.54
C ALA A 148 -18.71 14.75 9.18
N PRO A 149 -19.48 15.57 8.45
CA PRO A 149 -19.98 16.86 8.96
C PRO A 149 -20.84 16.77 10.22
N ASP A 150 -21.39 15.59 10.53
CA ASP A 150 -22.12 15.31 11.76
C ASP A 150 -21.22 15.14 13.00
N GLY A 151 -19.89 15.14 12.81
CA GLY A 151 -18.90 14.92 13.86
C GLY A 151 -18.60 13.45 14.15
N VAL A 152 -19.20 12.51 13.41
CA VAL A 152 -18.97 11.08 13.58
C VAL A 152 -17.77 10.63 12.73
N THR A 153 -16.87 9.87 13.34
CA THR A 153 -15.74 9.25 12.66
C THR A 153 -16.15 7.90 12.06
N TYR A 154 -15.75 7.67 10.81
CA TYR A 154 -16.00 6.46 10.06
C TYR A 154 -14.68 5.83 9.62
N GLU A 155 -14.60 4.50 9.70
CA GLU A 155 -13.41 3.72 9.35
C GLU A 155 -13.73 2.59 8.37
N PRO A 156 -14.26 2.89 7.16
CA PRO A 156 -14.52 1.85 6.18
C PRO A 156 -13.23 1.29 5.59
N ARG A 157 -13.27 0.03 5.17
CA ARG A 157 -12.18 -0.60 4.40
C ARG A 157 -12.62 -0.89 2.98
N LEU A 158 -11.87 -0.40 1.99
CA LEU A 158 -12.01 -0.80 0.59
C LEU A 158 -11.00 -1.87 0.23
N THR A 159 -11.45 -3.03 -0.22
CA THR A 159 -10.62 -4.04 -0.89
C THR A 159 -10.74 -3.85 -2.39
N VAL A 160 -9.63 -3.59 -3.08
CA VAL A 160 -9.54 -3.51 -4.54
C VAL A 160 -8.80 -4.74 -5.07
N ALA A 161 -9.39 -5.43 -6.03
CA ALA A 161 -8.76 -6.55 -6.73
C ALA A 161 -8.74 -6.30 -8.24
N LEU A 162 -7.82 -6.97 -8.93
CA LEU A 162 -7.73 -6.98 -10.39
C LEU A 162 -8.08 -8.38 -10.89
N ALA A 163 -9.25 -8.51 -11.54
CA ALA A 163 -9.73 -9.75 -12.12
C ALA A 163 -9.99 -9.53 -13.61
N ASP A 164 -9.43 -10.38 -14.48
CA ASP A 164 -9.58 -10.30 -15.94
C ASP A 164 -9.26 -8.91 -16.51
N GLY A 165 -8.24 -8.24 -15.95
CA GLY A 165 -7.82 -6.89 -16.35
C GLY A 165 -8.74 -5.76 -15.91
N LYS A 166 -9.77 -6.04 -15.10
CA LYS A 166 -10.71 -5.05 -14.56
C LYS A 166 -10.60 -4.93 -13.05
N LEU A 167 -10.73 -3.71 -12.56
CA LEU A 167 -10.82 -3.45 -11.13
C LEU A 167 -12.19 -3.88 -10.60
N THR A 168 -12.18 -4.64 -9.52
CA THR A 168 -13.35 -4.99 -8.71
C THR A 168 -13.11 -4.54 -7.29
N GLY A 169 -14.14 -4.18 -6.54
CA GLY A 169 -13.94 -3.79 -5.15
C GLY A 169 -15.10 -4.09 -4.23
N LYS A 170 -14.76 -4.24 -2.96
CA LYS A 170 -15.71 -4.40 -1.86
C LYS A 170 -15.39 -3.37 -0.78
N ILE A 171 -16.42 -2.79 -0.19
CA ILE A 171 -16.29 -1.90 0.96
C ILE A 171 -16.91 -2.54 2.18
N SER A 172 -16.18 -2.54 3.29
CA SER A 172 -16.61 -3.08 4.59
C SER A 172 -16.86 -1.93 5.56
N THR A 173 -18.04 -1.90 6.16
CA THR A 173 -18.43 -0.95 7.21
C THR A 173 -18.87 -1.76 8.43
N GLY A 174 -17.93 -2.21 9.25
CA GLY A 174 -18.19 -3.18 10.31
C GLY A 174 -18.14 -4.63 9.81
N GLN A 175 -19.10 -5.47 10.22
CA GLN A 175 -19.14 -6.90 9.87
C GLN A 175 -19.63 -7.19 8.44
N ASP A 176 -20.38 -6.26 7.85
CA ASP A 176 -20.93 -6.42 6.51
C ASP A 176 -20.00 -5.82 5.45
N SER A 177 -20.01 -6.42 4.26
CA SER A 177 -19.31 -5.92 3.08
C SER A 177 -20.26 -5.79 1.89
N LEU A 178 -20.04 -4.78 1.06
CA LEU A 178 -20.84 -4.46 -0.11
C LEU A 178 -19.93 -4.33 -1.33
N ASP A 179 -20.38 -4.80 -2.49
CA ASP A 179 -19.68 -4.53 -3.75
C ASP A 179 -19.78 -3.04 -4.09
N VAL A 180 -18.66 -2.44 -4.49
CA VAL A 180 -18.66 -1.06 -5.00
C VAL A 180 -19.03 -1.05 -6.48
N ARG A 181 -19.67 0.02 -6.91
CA ARG A 181 -20.07 0.27 -8.31
C ARG A 181 -19.15 1.30 -8.94
N ASP A 182 -19.08 1.29 -10.27
CA ASP A 182 -18.33 2.25 -11.08
C ASP A 182 -16.86 2.40 -10.64
N LEU A 183 -16.25 1.32 -10.15
CA LEU A 183 -14.83 1.32 -9.77
C LEU A 183 -13.96 1.46 -11.02
N LYS A 184 -13.27 2.58 -11.12
CA LYS A 184 -12.42 2.91 -12.27
C LYS A 184 -11.19 3.71 -11.86
N LEU A 185 -10.12 3.52 -12.61
CA LEU A 185 -8.91 4.32 -12.55
C LEU A 185 -8.75 5.06 -13.87
N GLU A 186 -9.01 6.36 -13.86
CA GLU A 186 -8.92 7.24 -15.02
C GLU A 186 -8.12 8.48 -14.63
N ASP A 187 -7.18 8.92 -15.47
CA ASP A 187 -6.37 10.12 -15.22
C ASP A 187 -5.76 10.16 -13.81
N HIS A 188 -5.18 9.03 -13.37
CA HIS A 188 -4.59 8.85 -12.04
C HIS A 188 -5.56 9.05 -10.86
N THR A 189 -6.86 8.97 -11.12
CA THR A 189 -7.94 9.11 -10.13
C THR A 189 -8.69 7.79 -10.03
N LEU A 190 -8.66 7.18 -8.84
CA LEU A 190 -9.49 6.04 -8.48
C LEU A 190 -10.85 6.56 -8.04
N SER A 191 -11.93 6.13 -8.68
CA SER A 191 -13.29 6.51 -8.29
C SER A 191 -14.20 5.30 -8.17
N PHE A 192 -15.15 5.35 -7.24
CA PHE A 192 -16.13 4.29 -7.01
C PHE A 192 -17.32 4.82 -6.22
N ARG A 193 -18.43 4.08 -6.24
CA ARG A 193 -19.69 4.42 -5.59
C ARG A 193 -20.21 3.28 -4.75
N TYR A 194 -20.90 3.58 -3.66
CA TYR A 194 -21.78 2.62 -3.01
C TYR A 194 -22.95 3.32 -2.32
N ASN A 195 -24.04 2.58 -2.09
CA ASN A 195 -25.22 3.08 -1.40
C ASN A 195 -25.37 2.36 -0.06
N ILE A 196 -25.74 3.11 0.97
CA ILE A 196 -26.12 2.56 2.28
C ILE A 196 -27.64 2.78 2.46
N PRO A 197 -28.45 1.71 2.58
CA PRO A 197 -29.85 1.87 2.92
C PRO A 197 -29.99 2.44 4.34
N TYR A 198 -30.64 3.59 4.47
CA TYR A 198 -30.83 4.27 5.73
C TYR A 198 -32.23 4.89 5.79
N GLN A 199 -33.03 4.48 6.78
CA GLN A 199 -34.40 4.99 7.00
C GLN A 199 -35.32 4.92 5.76
N GLY A 200 -35.19 3.86 4.95
CA GLY A 200 -36.00 3.65 3.75
C GLY A 200 -35.60 4.51 2.54
N GLN A 201 -34.46 5.20 2.62
CA GLN A 201 -33.82 5.91 1.51
C GLN A 201 -32.37 5.45 1.36
N ASP A 202 -31.75 5.72 0.21
CA ASP A 202 -30.34 5.41 -0.01
C ASP A 202 -29.48 6.63 0.30
N LEU A 203 -28.51 6.48 1.21
CA LEU A 203 -27.35 7.35 1.30
C LEU A 203 -26.39 6.96 0.17
N SER A 204 -26.26 7.81 -0.84
CA SER A 204 -25.36 7.59 -1.98
C SER A 204 -24.00 8.22 -1.68
N LEU A 205 -22.93 7.46 -1.86
CA LEU A 205 -21.56 7.89 -1.61
C LEU A 205 -20.72 7.73 -2.89
N PHE A 206 -19.97 8.77 -3.25
CA PHE A 206 -19.06 8.78 -4.39
C PHE A 206 -17.67 9.24 -3.98
N TYR A 207 -16.69 8.36 -4.19
CA TYR A 207 -15.30 8.58 -3.82
C TYR A 207 -14.51 8.95 -5.06
N GLN A 208 -13.65 9.96 -4.95
CA GLN A 208 -12.67 10.35 -5.95
C GLN A 208 -11.32 10.54 -5.28
N CYS A 209 -10.44 9.55 -5.42
CA CYS A 209 -9.18 9.47 -4.72
C CYS A 209 -8.00 9.52 -5.68
N GLN A 210 -6.94 10.21 -5.27
CA GLN A 210 -5.65 10.22 -5.96
C GLN A 210 -4.70 9.26 -5.26
N PRO A 211 -4.31 8.14 -5.88
CA PRO A 211 -3.32 7.23 -5.33
C PRO A 211 -1.93 7.86 -5.33
N ARG A 212 -1.24 7.75 -4.19
CA ARG A 212 0.13 8.20 -3.95
C ARG A 212 0.85 7.14 -3.11
N GLY A 213 1.39 6.13 -3.79
CA GLY A 213 1.99 4.95 -3.15
C GLY A 213 0.98 4.19 -2.29
N ASN A 214 1.20 4.19 -0.98
CA ASN A 214 0.33 3.56 0.02
C ASN A 214 -0.65 4.53 0.69
N LYS A 215 -0.89 5.70 0.07
CA LYS A 215 -1.89 6.67 0.49
C LYS A 215 -2.90 6.95 -0.63
N LEU A 216 -4.13 7.23 -0.24
CA LEU A 216 -5.17 7.83 -1.08
C LEU A 216 -5.58 9.14 -0.42
N ASN A 217 -5.59 10.23 -1.19
CA ASN A 217 -6.19 11.49 -0.76
C ASN A 217 -7.27 11.87 -1.76
N GLY A 218 -8.44 12.28 -1.30
CA GLY A 218 -9.58 12.45 -2.19
C GLY A 218 -10.72 13.25 -1.61
N LEU A 219 -11.80 13.26 -2.38
CA LEU A 219 -13.08 13.84 -1.99
C LEU A 219 -14.12 12.72 -1.86
N LEU A 220 -14.92 12.79 -0.82
CA LEU A 220 -16.14 12.01 -0.66
C LEU A 220 -17.35 12.91 -0.84
N GLU A 221 -18.12 12.68 -1.90
CA GLU A 221 -19.42 13.31 -2.10
C GLU A 221 -20.53 12.41 -1.56
N TYR A 222 -21.49 12.98 -0.84
CA TYR A 222 -22.66 12.28 -0.36
C TYR A 222 -23.96 12.91 -0.85
N SER A 223 -25.00 12.09 -0.99
CA SER A 223 -26.37 12.55 -1.19
C SER A 223 -27.37 11.68 -0.42
N PHE A 224 -28.26 12.33 0.32
CA PHE A 224 -29.30 11.68 1.11
C PHE A 224 -30.51 12.61 1.25
N GLY A 225 -31.73 12.11 1.00
CA GLY A 225 -32.96 12.88 1.21
C GLY A 225 -33.05 14.21 0.46
N GLY A 226 -32.41 14.33 -0.71
CA GLY A 226 -32.36 15.58 -1.48
C GLY A 226 -31.32 16.60 -0.99
N GLN A 227 -30.57 16.27 0.07
CA GLN A 227 -29.39 17.01 0.51
C GLN A 227 -28.14 16.38 -0.10
N SER A 228 -27.10 17.20 -0.27
CA SER A 228 -25.79 16.75 -0.71
C SER A 228 -24.69 17.59 -0.07
N GLY A 229 -23.49 17.04 -0.03
CA GLY A 229 -22.28 17.73 0.39
C GLY A 229 -21.06 16.91 0.07
N ASP A 230 -19.90 17.48 0.37
CA ASP A 230 -18.61 16.86 0.13
C ASP A 230 -17.62 17.21 1.24
N PHE A 231 -16.61 16.36 1.42
CA PHE A 231 -15.50 16.62 2.32
C PHE A 231 -14.26 15.79 1.94
N ASP A 232 -13.10 16.30 2.33
CA ASP A 232 -11.82 15.64 2.10
C ASP A 232 -11.71 14.33 2.88
N ILE A 233 -11.09 13.33 2.26
CA ILE A 233 -10.88 12.00 2.83
C ILE A 233 -9.46 11.52 2.57
N GLU A 234 -8.98 10.69 3.49
CA GLU A 234 -7.72 9.99 3.36
C GLU A 234 -7.92 8.48 3.59
N ALA A 235 -7.07 7.69 2.94
CA ALA A 235 -6.96 6.26 3.21
C ALA A 235 -5.50 5.82 3.15
N THR A 236 -5.18 4.78 3.90
CA THR A 236 -3.87 4.14 3.90
C THR A 236 -4.00 2.70 3.44
N ARG A 237 -3.07 2.25 2.59
CA ARG A 237 -3.04 0.85 2.17
C ARG A 237 -2.59 -0.01 3.35
N GLN A 238 -3.22 -1.15 3.52
CA GLN A 238 -2.68 -2.21 4.35
C GLN A 238 -1.43 -2.77 3.68
N VAL A 239 -0.28 -2.43 4.23
CA VAL A 239 1.02 -3.00 3.83
C VAL A 239 1.48 -3.91 4.95
N MET A 240 1.86 -5.13 4.58
CA MET A 240 2.46 -6.08 5.52
C MET A 240 3.90 -5.67 5.78
N ASP A 241 4.31 -5.70 7.05
CA ASP A 241 5.71 -5.44 7.43
C ASP A 241 6.67 -6.35 6.65
N LYS A 242 7.77 -5.79 6.13
CA LYS A 242 8.74 -6.52 5.30
C LYS A 242 9.33 -7.76 5.99
N ASN A 243 9.46 -7.74 7.32
CA ASN A 243 9.91 -8.90 8.08
C ASN A 243 8.82 -9.97 8.10
N LEU A 244 7.55 -9.60 8.28
CA LEU A 244 6.44 -10.54 8.14
C LEU A 244 6.39 -11.13 6.72
N VAL A 245 6.62 -10.32 5.68
CA VAL A 245 6.71 -10.81 4.29
C VAL A 245 7.84 -11.83 4.14
N ALA A 246 9.00 -11.58 4.74
CA ALA A 246 10.13 -12.52 4.70
C ALA A 246 9.82 -13.87 5.35
N PHE A 247 8.86 -13.94 6.28
CA PHE A 247 8.47 -15.18 6.94
C PHE A 247 7.47 -16.05 6.15
N VAL A 248 6.74 -15.45 5.20
CA VAL A 248 5.76 -16.17 4.36
C VAL A 248 6.46 -17.28 3.57
N GLY A 249 5.92 -18.50 3.62
CA GLY A 249 6.48 -19.66 2.94
C GLY A 249 6.30 -20.95 3.71
N GLN A 250 6.83 -22.05 3.15
CA GLN A 250 6.90 -23.34 3.84
C GLN A 250 8.28 -23.56 4.41
N TRP A 251 8.35 -23.99 5.66
CA TRP A 251 9.58 -24.25 6.39
C TRP A 251 9.60 -25.71 6.85
N ALA A 252 10.63 -26.45 6.46
CA ALA A 252 10.93 -27.76 7.04
C ALA A 252 11.74 -27.54 8.31
N CYS A 253 11.12 -27.71 9.46
CA CYS A 253 11.73 -27.48 10.76
C CYS A 253 12.20 -28.81 11.38
N GLU A 254 13.18 -28.72 12.27
CA GLU A 254 13.72 -29.82 13.06
C GLU A 254 13.88 -29.34 14.51
N ALA A 255 13.38 -30.14 15.44
CA ALA A 255 13.53 -29.93 16.88
C ALA A 255 13.67 -31.29 17.57
N THR A 256 14.41 -31.36 18.67
CA THR A 256 14.55 -32.57 19.48
C THR A 256 13.97 -32.29 20.86
N ASP A 257 13.08 -33.15 21.33
CA ASP A 257 12.46 -33.02 22.65
C ASP A 257 13.41 -33.49 23.78
N PRO A 258 13.06 -33.31 25.06
CA PRO A 258 13.95 -33.67 26.18
C PRO A 258 14.27 -35.16 26.28
N ASP A 259 13.40 -36.02 25.73
CA ASP A 259 13.59 -37.47 25.68
C ASP A 259 14.50 -37.88 24.51
N GLY A 260 14.94 -36.92 23.69
CA GLY A 260 15.83 -37.15 22.55
C GLY A 260 15.08 -37.55 21.27
N VAL A 261 13.76 -37.43 21.23
CA VAL A 261 12.98 -37.74 20.03
C VAL A 261 13.05 -36.57 19.06
N GLU A 262 13.41 -36.88 17.81
CA GLU A 262 13.42 -35.90 16.73
C GLU A 262 12.01 -35.67 16.17
N HIS A 263 11.64 -34.41 16.06
CA HIS A 263 10.42 -33.93 15.42
C HIS A 263 10.78 -33.16 14.15
N ARG A 264 10.00 -33.37 13.08
CA ARG A 264 10.24 -32.73 11.76
C ARG A 264 9.00 -31.97 11.28
N PRO A 265 8.52 -30.95 12.01
CA PRO A 265 7.30 -30.25 11.64
C PRO A 265 7.49 -29.41 10.38
N VAL A 266 6.44 -29.30 9.58
CA VAL A 266 6.35 -28.37 8.46
C VAL A 266 5.51 -27.17 8.90
N LEU A 267 6.15 -26.00 9.00
CA LEU A 267 5.48 -24.73 9.26
C LEU A 267 5.13 -24.08 7.91
N THR A 268 3.85 -23.95 7.60
CA THR A 268 3.34 -23.27 6.40
C THR A 268 2.78 -21.91 6.82
N VAL A 269 3.45 -20.83 6.45
CA VAL A 269 3.08 -19.46 6.79
C VAL A 269 2.47 -18.77 5.57
N GLU A 270 1.27 -18.20 5.75
CA GLU A 270 0.53 -17.50 4.72
C GLU A 270 0.14 -16.09 5.17
N LYS A 271 -0.06 -15.19 4.21
CA LYS A 271 -0.59 -13.86 4.49
C LYS A 271 -2.03 -13.93 4.99
N ASN A 272 -2.37 -13.10 5.97
CA ASN A 272 -3.72 -12.92 6.48
C ASN A 272 -3.96 -11.42 6.80
N GLY A 273 -4.39 -10.65 5.80
CA GLY A 273 -4.47 -9.18 5.91
C GLY A 273 -3.10 -8.55 6.20
N LYS A 274 -3.02 -7.71 7.25
CA LYS A 274 -1.76 -7.12 7.75
C LYS A 274 -0.86 -8.12 8.48
N GLY A 275 -1.39 -9.28 8.88
CA GLY A 275 -0.69 -10.28 9.68
C GLY A 275 -0.39 -11.55 8.91
N LEU A 276 0.02 -12.57 9.64
CA LEU A 276 0.28 -13.92 9.13
C LEU A 276 -0.59 -14.91 9.87
N LYS A 277 -0.98 -15.96 9.17
CA LYS A 277 -1.48 -17.20 9.74
C LYS A 277 -0.51 -18.32 9.39
N ALA A 278 -0.50 -19.38 10.18
CA ALA A 278 0.27 -20.57 9.83
C ALA A 278 -0.45 -21.87 10.15
N VAL A 279 0.02 -22.93 9.51
CA VAL A 279 -0.29 -24.31 9.86
C VAL A 279 1.01 -25.01 10.21
N ILE A 280 1.03 -25.70 11.34
CA ILE A 280 2.15 -26.57 11.72
C ILE A 280 1.67 -28.01 11.57
N ASP A 281 2.38 -28.78 10.75
CA ASP A 281 2.11 -30.20 10.49
C ASP A 281 3.29 -31.03 11.02
N ASN A 282 3.08 -31.77 12.11
CA ASN A 282 4.06 -32.71 12.64
C ASN A 282 3.60 -34.14 12.37
N GLY A 283 3.99 -34.69 11.22
CA GLY A 283 3.66 -36.08 10.87
C GLY A 283 2.16 -36.37 10.71
N GLY A 284 1.37 -35.38 10.27
CA GLY A 284 -0.09 -35.47 10.09
C GLY A 284 -0.89 -34.89 11.25
N LEU A 285 -0.28 -34.67 12.41
CA LEU A 285 -0.88 -33.92 13.50
C LEU A 285 -0.76 -32.42 13.18
N LYS A 286 -1.89 -31.75 12.97
CA LYS A 286 -1.94 -30.36 12.51
C LYS A 286 -2.52 -29.44 13.56
N THR A 287 -1.96 -28.24 13.65
CA THR A 287 -2.52 -27.11 14.42
C THR A 287 -2.39 -25.82 13.63
N THR A 288 -3.27 -24.87 13.90
CA THR A 288 -3.29 -23.55 13.26
C THR A 288 -2.75 -22.50 14.21
N VAL A 289 -2.11 -21.48 13.63
CA VAL A 289 -1.62 -20.29 14.30
C VAL A 289 -2.30 -19.10 13.64
N ASP A 290 -3.13 -18.37 14.38
CA ASP A 290 -3.90 -17.26 13.82
C ASP A 290 -3.21 -15.90 13.97
N GLU A 291 -2.16 -15.82 14.79
CA GLU A 291 -1.41 -14.58 15.02
C GLU A 291 0.10 -14.87 15.13
N ILE A 292 0.89 -14.23 14.28
CA ILE A 292 2.35 -14.21 14.35
C ILE A 292 2.80 -12.76 14.50
N LYS A 293 3.51 -12.48 15.58
CA LYS A 293 4.06 -11.15 15.88
C LYS A 293 5.51 -11.11 15.46
N TYR A 294 5.99 -9.94 15.02
CA TYR A 294 7.41 -9.68 14.86
C TYR A 294 7.83 -8.60 15.85
N ALA A 295 8.68 -8.95 16.80
CA ALA A 295 9.19 -8.04 17.82
C ALA A 295 10.64 -8.39 18.17
N ASP A 296 11.47 -7.38 18.37
CA ASP A 296 12.88 -7.53 18.77
C ASP A 296 13.66 -8.50 17.88
N GLY A 297 13.40 -8.48 16.57
CA GLY A 297 14.06 -9.34 15.59
C GLY A 297 13.57 -10.80 15.55
N HIS A 298 12.47 -11.12 16.22
CA HIS A 298 11.93 -12.48 16.30
C HIS A 298 10.46 -12.54 15.91
N TYR A 299 10.09 -13.60 15.19
CA TYR A 299 8.72 -14.07 15.02
C TYR A 299 8.30 -14.82 16.27
N ILE A 300 7.19 -14.38 16.86
CA ILE A 300 6.65 -14.90 18.11
C ILE A 300 5.21 -15.35 17.85
N PHE A 301 4.93 -16.61 18.17
CA PHE A 301 3.59 -17.18 18.04
C PHE A 301 3.42 -18.40 18.93
N SER A 302 2.17 -18.76 19.22
CA SER A 302 1.83 -19.89 20.07
C SER A 302 0.89 -20.85 19.35
N CYS A 303 1.00 -22.13 19.69
CA CYS A 303 0.06 -23.16 19.22
C CYS A 303 -0.13 -24.23 20.30
N VAL A 304 -1.20 -25.01 20.16
CA VAL A 304 -1.48 -26.16 21.02
C VAL A 304 -1.61 -27.40 20.15
N PHE A 305 -0.93 -28.46 20.54
CA PHE A 305 -1.13 -29.81 20.01
C PHE A 305 -1.88 -30.64 21.02
N SER A 306 -3.00 -31.22 20.60
CA SER A 306 -3.77 -32.17 21.41
C SER A 306 -3.56 -33.58 20.87
N HIS A 307 -3.04 -34.49 21.69
CA HIS A 307 -2.88 -35.90 21.35
C HIS A 307 -3.22 -36.76 22.57
N ASP A 308 -4.08 -37.78 22.38
CA ASP A 308 -4.52 -38.68 23.45
C ASP A 308 -5.04 -37.99 24.73
N GLY A 309 -5.68 -36.83 24.57
CA GLY A 309 -6.23 -36.03 25.68
C GLY A 309 -5.19 -35.22 26.45
N LEU A 310 -3.93 -35.22 26.00
CA LEU A 310 -2.87 -34.32 26.48
C LEU A 310 -2.76 -33.10 25.56
N ASP A 311 -2.85 -31.92 26.15
CA ASP A 311 -2.56 -30.66 25.47
C ASP A 311 -1.11 -30.24 25.75
N VAL A 312 -0.37 -30.00 24.67
CA VAL A 312 0.99 -29.45 24.71
C VAL A 312 0.95 -28.06 24.11
N SER A 313 1.18 -27.05 24.94
CA SER A 313 1.30 -25.66 24.50
C SER A 313 2.74 -25.38 24.07
N LEU A 314 2.92 -24.77 22.89
CA LEU A 314 4.22 -24.41 22.34
C LEU A 314 4.25 -22.90 22.06
N ASN A 315 5.25 -22.20 22.61
CA ASN A 315 5.51 -20.79 22.35
C ASN A 315 6.81 -20.67 21.54
N TRP A 316 6.68 -20.29 20.29
CA TRP A 316 7.78 -20.16 19.37
C TRP A 316 8.37 -18.76 19.43
N LYS A 317 9.70 -18.68 19.43
CA LYS A 317 10.47 -17.45 19.24
C LYS A 317 11.61 -17.73 18.28
N CYS A 318 11.44 -17.35 17.01
CA CYS A 318 12.39 -17.68 15.96
C CYS A 318 12.75 -16.47 15.10
N LYS A 319 13.82 -16.57 14.33
CA LYS A 319 14.28 -15.57 13.36
C LYS A 319 14.65 -16.25 12.05
N THR A 320 14.68 -15.45 10.98
CA THR A 320 15.08 -15.92 9.66
C THR A 320 16.35 -15.22 9.18
N ASP A 321 17.18 -15.97 8.46
CA ASP A 321 18.31 -15.45 7.69
C ASP A 321 18.24 -16.08 6.29
N GLY A 322 17.69 -15.32 5.33
CA GLY A 322 17.32 -15.84 4.00
C GLY A 322 16.34 -17.01 4.09
N ASP A 323 16.83 -18.20 3.73
CA ASP A 323 16.09 -19.46 3.75
C ASP A 323 16.34 -20.31 5.00
N GLY A 324 17.13 -19.80 5.96
CA GLY A 324 17.33 -20.42 7.26
C GLY A 324 16.35 -19.88 8.31
N LEU A 325 15.85 -20.78 9.16
CA LEU A 325 15.09 -20.48 10.37
C LEU A 325 15.87 -21.00 11.58
N SER A 326 15.92 -20.22 12.65
CA SER A 326 16.50 -20.64 13.94
C SER A 326 15.73 -20.03 15.09
N GLY A 327 15.62 -20.73 16.21
CA GLY A 327 14.91 -20.19 17.36
C GLY A 327 14.79 -21.17 18.52
N GLU A 328 13.89 -20.81 19.42
CA GLU A 328 13.54 -21.57 20.61
C GLU A 328 12.03 -21.80 20.65
N ILE A 329 11.62 -22.91 21.26
CA ILE A 329 10.24 -23.28 21.52
C ILE A 329 10.12 -23.58 23.01
N ASP A 330 9.42 -22.73 23.75
CA ASP A 330 9.04 -23.03 25.13
C ASP A 330 7.80 -23.92 25.12
N TYR A 331 7.87 -25.08 25.76
CA TYR A 331 6.75 -26.01 25.86
C TYR A 331 6.19 -26.06 27.29
N ASP A 332 4.87 -26.28 27.39
CA ASP A 332 4.18 -26.69 28.62
C ASP A 332 3.31 -27.91 28.29
N ALA A 333 3.70 -29.07 28.81
CA ALA A 333 2.98 -30.34 28.69
C ALA A 333 2.43 -30.70 30.07
N ASN A 334 1.24 -30.16 30.39
CA ASN A 334 0.54 -30.41 31.65
C ASN A 334 1.40 -30.13 32.91
N GLY A 335 2.14 -29.02 32.90
CA GLY A 335 2.98 -28.57 34.01
C GLY A 335 4.45 -28.98 33.91
N ASP A 336 4.81 -29.91 33.01
CA ASP A 336 6.20 -30.12 32.61
C ASP A 336 6.61 -29.06 31.59
N ARG A 337 7.68 -28.33 31.88
CA ARG A 337 8.08 -27.12 31.14
C ARG A 337 9.55 -27.18 30.77
N GLY A 338 9.84 -26.73 29.56
CA GLY A 338 11.22 -26.58 29.10
C GLY A 338 11.29 -25.80 27.81
N THR A 339 12.50 -25.73 27.27
CA THR A 339 12.81 -24.99 26.04
C THR A 339 13.55 -25.91 25.09
N LEU A 340 13.12 -25.95 23.83
CA LEU A 340 13.74 -26.71 22.75
C LEU A 340 14.36 -25.74 21.75
N SER A 341 15.52 -26.08 21.19
CA SER A 341 16.02 -25.39 20.00
C SER A 341 15.27 -25.89 18.77
N VAL A 342 14.98 -24.96 17.86
CA VAL A 342 14.43 -25.28 16.54
C VAL A 342 15.29 -24.67 15.46
N VAL A 343 15.54 -25.46 14.42
CA VAL A 343 16.13 -25.00 13.17
C VAL A 343 15.18 -25.33 12.04
N GLY A 344 15.28 -24.61 10.92
CA GLY A 344 14.48 -24.92 9.76
C GLY A 344 15.08 -24.39 8.48
N LYS A 345 14.61 -24.95 7.37
CA LYS A 345 14.97 -24.51 6.03
C LYS A 345 13.72 -24.27 5.19
N ARG A 346 13.68 -23.17 4.45
CA ARG A 346 12.60 -22.90 3.50
C ARG A 346 12.55 -24.01 2.44
N LYS A 347 11.34 -24.48 2.13
CA LYS A 347 11.09 -25.37 0.99
C LYS A 347 10.99 -24.52 -0.28
N ASN A 348 11.73 -24.94 -1.31
CA ASN A 348 11.69 -24.32 -2.63
C ASN A 348 10.45 -24.72 -3.43
#